data_AF-A0A8H7E314-F1
#
_entry.id   AF-A0A8H7E314-F1
#
_cell.length_a   1.000
_cell.length_b   1.000
_cell.length_c   1.000
_cell.angle_alpha   90.00
_cell.angle_beta   90.00
_cell.angle_gamma   90.00
#
_symmetry.space_group_name_H-M   'P 1'
#
loop_
_entity.id
_entity.type
_entity.pdbx_description
1 polymer ?
#
loop_
_entity_poly.entity_id
_entity_poly.type
_entity_poly.pdbx_seq_one_letter_code
_entity_poly.pdbx_strand_id
1 'polypeptide(L)'
;MLREGFPKQVATTFSTLCRQSFPALAETSVADNSKPRDNSVTIIGGHFDAHKAVLSWMLACCEGRGMRPFPYIHRRRFWHYSHALESAEMLQIDILCEELCGRMKDIANLQVHTEDVHAVYSSTEKGHPIRSMIAESIGRALLERRLAARLAYKMLRQDPQLKDFDDDVNEAIARLKKDCAESEQGRAARAEHQAVRKAAKKARPTALRTTLEQSPKDDHRRCGSAPRCSHRSCQV
;
A
#
# COMPACT_ATOMS: atom_id res chain seq x y z
N MET A 1 11.78 19.47 -23.54
CA MET A 1 12.90 19.67 -22.58
C MET A 1 12.31 20.17 -21.26
N LEU A 2 12.69 19.61 -20.10
CA LEU A 2 12.02 19.86 -18.81
C LEU A 2 12.25 21.29 -18.27
N ARG A 3 13.47 21.82 -18.41
CA ARG A 3 13.82 23.23 -18.21
C ARG A 3 15.15 23.51 -18.92
N GLU A 4 15.20 24.56 -19.73
CA GLU A 4 16.45 25.14 -20.19
C GLU A 4 17.02 26.09 -19.12
N GLY A 5 18.33 26.09 -18.92
CA GLY A 5 19.00 27.00 -17.98
C GLY A 5 18.76 26.71 -16.50
N PHE A 6 18.47 25.46 -16.10
CA PHE A 6 18.37 25.11 -14.68
C PHE A 6 19.72 25.35 -13.96
N PRO A 7 19.77 26.06 -12.82
CA PRO A 7 21.03 26.38 -12.16
C PRO A 7 21.79 25.13 -11.72
N LYS A 8 23.00 24.93 -12.27
CA LYS A 8 23.86 23.77 -11.97
C LYS A 8 24.10 23.61 -10.47
N GLN A 9 24.39 24.71 -9.76
CA GLN A 9 24.65 24.67 -8.32
C GLN A 9 23.47 24.05 -7.55
N VAL A 10 22.25 24.51 -7.83
CA VAL A 10 21.03 23.96 -7.22
C VAL A 10 20.91 22.47 -7.51
N ALA A 11 21.08 22.05 -8.77
CA ALA A 11 20.99 20.65 -9.16
C ALA A 11 22.01 19.78 -8.40
N THR A 12 23.28 20.19 -8.36
CA THR A 12 24.37 19.43 -7.69
C THR A 12 24.27 19.42 -6.16
N THR A 13 23.62 20.42 -5.57
CA THR A 13 23.37 20.48 -4.12
C THR A 13 22.36 19.42 -3.71
N PHE A 14 21.24 19.30 -4.43
CA PHE A 14 20.14 18.40 -4.07
C PHE A 14 20.27 16.99 -4.65
N SER A 15 20.74 16.85 -5.89
CA SER A 15 20.74 15.59 -6.63
C SER A 15 22.13 14.98 -6.69
N THR A 16 22.27 13.77 -6.15
CA THR A 16 23.51 12.99 -6.26
C THR A 16 23.81 12.63 -7.71
N LEU A 17 22.78 12.31 -8.52
CA LEU A 17 22.90 12.11 -9.96
C LEU A 17 23.56 13.32 -10.64
N CYS A 18 23.00 14.52 -10.43
CA CYS A 18 23.55 15.73 -11.04
C CYS A 18 24.98 16.04 -10.55
N ARG A 19 25.30 15.74 -9.28
CA ARG A 19 26.66 15.91 -8.75
C ARG A 19 27.66 15.01 -9.47
N GLN A 20 27.29 13.76 -9.74
CA GLN A 20 28.11 12.80 -10.48
C GLN A 20 28.26 13.19 -11.96
N SER A 21 27.19 13.70 -12.59
CA SER A 21 27.23 14.15 -13.98
C SER A 21 27.99 15.46 -14.17
N PHE A 22 28.08 16.30 -13.14
CA PHE A 22 28.69 17.62 -13.22
C PHE A 22 29.77 17.85 -12.14
N PRO A 23 30.85 17.04 -12.10
CA PRO A 23 31.85 17.09 -11.03
C PRO A 23 32.55 18.45 -10.94
N ALA A 24 33.04 18.77 -9.74
CA ALA A 24 33.80 19.99 -9.52
C ALA A 24 35.14 19.94 -10.27
N LEU A 25 35.65 21.10 -10.70
CA LEU A 25 36.96 21.21 -11.36
C LEU A 25 38.11 20.66 -10.50
N ALA A 26 38.00 20.81 -9.17
CA ALA A 26 38.98 20.31 -8.21
C ALA A 26 39.01 18.77 -8.11
N GLU A 27 37.95 18.09 -8.53
CA GLU A 27 37.80 16.64 -8.45
C GLU A 27 38.08 15.95 -9.81
N THR A 28 38.37 16.74 -10.86
CA THR A 28 38.61 16.21 -12.20
C THR A 28 40.10 16.02 -12.46
N SER A 29 40.50 14.80 -12.85
CA SER A 29 41.87 14.50 -13.27
C SER A 29 42.25 15.32 -14.52
N VAL A 30 43.53 15.62 -14.69
CA VAL A 30 44.06 16.29 -15.90
C VAL A 30 43.69 15.50 -17.16
N ALA A 31 43.60 14.17 -17.07
CA ALA A 31 43.17 13.30 -18.17
C ALA A 31 41.70 13.53 -18.58
N ASP A 32 40.82 13.81 -17.61
CA ASP A 32 39.39 14.03 -17.86
C ASP A 32 39.07 15.43 -18.37
N ASN A 33 39.98 16.39 -18.20
CA ASN A 33 39.85 17.73 -18.78
C ASN A 33 39.95 17.74 -20.32
N SER A 34 40.41 16.64 -20.93
CA SER A 34 40.45 16.49 -22.39
C SER A 34 39.10 16.10 -23.01
N LYS A 35 38.14 15.64 -22.21
CA LYS A 35 36.80 15.25 -22.68
C LYS A 35 35.85 16.46 -22.63
N PRO A 36 35.00 16.66 -23.66
CA PRO A 36 33.94 17.66 -23.58
C PRO A 36 33.05 17.34 -22.37
N ARG A 37 32.83 18.34 -21.51
CA ARG A 37 31.96 18.19 -20.34
C ARG A 37 30.52 18.19 -20.81
N ASP A 38 29.76 17.21 -20.35
CA ASP A 38 28.32 17.21 -20.57
C ASP A 38 27.70 18.43 -19.89
N ASN A 39 26.86 19.16 -20.63
CA ASN A 39 26.13 20.34 -20.16
C ASN A 39 24.65 20.04 -19.89
N SER A 40 24.24 18.79 -20.07
CA SER A 40 22.87 18.33 -19.89
C SER A 40 22.85 16.97 -19.20
N VAL A 41 21.76 16.73 -18.46
CA VAL A 41 21.42 15.42 -17.89
C VAL A 41 20.08 15.02 -18.48
N THR A 42 20.04 13.81 -19.05
CA THR A 42 18.81 13.23 -19.59
C THR A 42 18.23 12.26 -18.57
N ILE A 43 17.02 12.55 -18.11
CA ILE A 43 16.25 11.65 -17.22
C ILE A 43 15.36 10.80 -18.11
N ILE A 44 15.47 9.47 -17.99
CA ILE A 44 14.67 8.52 -18.75
C ILE A 44 13.61 7.95 -17.82
N GLY A 45 12.33 8.05 -18.21
CA GLY A 45 11.19 7.54 -17.45
C GLY A 45 10.58 8.55 -16.47
N GLY A 46 9.62 8.06 -15.69
CA GLY A 46 8.85 8.84 -14.72
C GLY A 46 7.83 9.81 -15.35
N HIS A 47 7.08 10.49 -14.49
CA HIS A 47 6.04 11.43 -14.92
C HIS A 47 6.59 12.85 -15.10
N PHE A 48 6.36 13.47 -16.25
CA PHE A 48 6.88 14.81 -16.58
C PHE A 48 6.49 15.86 -15.53
N ASP A 49 5.22 15.89 -15.13
CA ASP A 49 4.75 16.85 -14.11
C ASP A 49 5.37 16.62 -12.72
N ALA A 50 5.72 15.37 -12.39
CA ALA A 50 6.40 15.06 -11.14
C ALA A 50 7.83 15.59 -11.17
N HIS A 51 8.57 15.35 -12.26
CA HIS A 51 9.89 15.95 -12.48
C HIS A 51 9.83 17.48 -12.38
N LYS A 52 8.83 18.10 -13.01
CA LYS A 52 8.63 19.55 -12.92
C LYS A 52 8.37 20.01 -11.49
N ALA A 53 7.56 19.29 -10.72
CA ALA A 53 7.27 19.60 -9.32
C ALA A 53 8.52 19.51 -8.43
N VAL A 54 9.30 18.44 -8.59
CA VAL A 54 10.58 18.23 -7.87
C VAL A 54 11.59 19.33 -8.19
N LEU A 55 11.79 19.65 -9.47
CA LEU A 55 12.69 20.73 -9.88
C LEU A 55 12.22 22.11 -9.39
N SER A 56 10.91 22.35 -9.38
CA SER A 56 10.35 23.60 -8.85
C SER A 56 10.55 23.71 -7.34
N TRP A 57 10.42 22.60 -6.62
CA TRP A 57 10.70 22.53 -5.19
C TRP A 57 12.18 22.82 -4.88
N MET A 58 13.13 22.25 -5.64
CA MET A 58 14.56 22.55 -5.46
C MET A 58 14.84 24.05 -5.55
N LEU A 59 14.27 24.73 -6.55
CA LEU A 59 14.43 26.17 -6.72
C LEU A 59 13.83 26.95 -5.55
N ALA A 60 12.64 26.54 -5.09
CA ALA A 60 11.96 27.19 -3.98
C ALA A 60 12.77 27.10 -2.67
N CYS A 61 13.51 26.00 -2.44
CA CYS A 61 14.42 25.86 -1.30
C CYS A 61 15.60 26.85 -1.36
N CYS A 62 15.98 27.33 -2.54
CA CYS A 62 17.10 28.26 -2.73
C CYS A 62 16.69 29.75 -2.69
N GLU A 63 15.41 30.08 -2.55
CA GLU A 63 14.91 31.47 -2.46
C GLU A 63 15.16 32.12 -1.08
N GLY A 64 16.28 31.81 -0.41
CA GLY A 64 16.71 32.45 0.84
C GLY A 64 15.92 32.09 2.10
N ARG A 65 14.97 31.15 2.03
CA ARG A 65 14.18 30.69 3.20
C ARG A 65 14.59 29.30 3.72
N GLY A 66 15.70 28.76 3.22
CA GLY A 66 16.16 27.41 3.55
C GLY A 66 15.25 26.31 2.99
N MET A 67 15.39 25.11 3.56
CA MET A 67 14.61 23.94 3.17
C MET A 67 13.11 24.19 3.31
N ARG A 68 12.38 24.12 2.20
CA ARG A 68 10.92 24.24 2.18
C ARG A 68 10.28 22.86 2.16
N PRO A 69 9.12 22.68 2.81
CA PRO A 69 8.36 21.44 2.67
C PRO A 69 7.94 21.27 1.20
N PHE A 70 7.93 20.03 0.73
CA PHE A 70 7.42 19.73 -0.60
C PHE A 70 5.95 20.19 -0.70
N PRO A 71 5.53 20.88 -1.78
CA PRO A 71 4.17 21.38 -1.86
C PRO A 71 3.16 20.25 -1.72
N TYR A 72 2.04 20.53 -1.04
CA TYR A 72 0.95 19.56 -0.97
C TYR A 72 0.37 19.38 -2.37
N ILE A 73 0.58 18.20 -2.96
CA ILE A 73 -0.03 17.89 -4.24
C ILE A 73 -1.52 17.67 -4.01
N HIS A 74 -2.32 18.30 -4.88
CA HIS A 74 -3.77 18.41 -4.84
C HIS A 74 -4.48 17.19 -4.21
N ARG A 75 -5.36 17.45 -3.23
CA ARG A 75 -6.23 16.48 -2.53
C ARG A 75 -5.52 15.34 -1.79
N ARG A 76 -4.21 15.44 -1.51
CA ARG A 76 -3.42 14.40 -0.82
C ARG A 76 -3.56 13.02 -1.48
N ARG A 77 -3.68 12.98 -2.80
CA ARG A 77 -3.80 11.73 -3.56
C ARG A 77 -2.49 10.97 -3.49
N PHE A 78 -2.57 9.71 -3.07
CA PHE A 78 -1.42 8.84 -2.85
C PHE A 78 -0.63 8.62 -4.15
N TRP A 79 -1.34 8.47 -5.27
CA TRP A 79 -0.77 8.29 -6.60
C TRP A 79 0.14 9.45 -7.07
N HIS A 80 -0.21 10.68 -6.75
CA HIS A 80 0.64 11.82 -7.12
C HIS A 80 1.96 11.83 -6.33
N TYR A 81 1.91 11.43 -5.07
CA TYR A 81 3.11 11.31 -4.25
C TYR A 81 3.98 10.14 -4.71
N SER A 82 3.42 9.03 -5.21
CA SER A 82 4.25 7.96 -5.77
C SER A 82 5.06 8.42 -6.99
N HIS A 83 4.49 9.25 -7.86
CA HIS A 83 5.26 9.81 -8.99
C HIS A 83 6.31 10.82 -8.56
N ALA A 84 6.00 11.65 -7.57
CA ALA A 84 6.99 12.57 -7.01
C ALA A 84 8.14 11.80 -6.36
N LEU A 85 7.85 10.68 -5.69
CA LEU A 85 8.85 9.82 -5.07
C LEU A 85 9.73 9.16 -6.13
N GLU A 86 9.13 8.55 -7.16
CA GLU A 86 9.86 7.98 -8.30
C GLU A 86 10.78 9.03 -8.96
N SER A 87 10.28 10.25 -9.16
CA SER A 87 11.08 11.36 -9.70
C SER A 87 12.25 11.73 -8.78
N ALA A 88 12.03 11.77 -7.46
CA ALA A 88 13.07 12.06 -6.47
C ALA A 88 14.12 10.93 -6.40
N GLU A 89 13.71 9.67 -6.52
CA GLU A 89 14.58 8.49 -6.58
C GLU A 89 15.45 8.49 -7.84
N MET A 90 14.86 8.78 -9.01
CA MET A 90 15.59 8.92 -10.28
C MET A 90 16.65 10.03 -10.20
N LEU A 91 16.32 11.13 -9.53
CA LEU A 91 17.25 12.24 -9.28
C LEU A 91 18.18 12.00 -8.09
N GLN A 92 18.02 10.90 -7.33
CA GLN A 92 18.77 10.58 -6.13
C GLN A 92 18.79 11.73 -5.11
N ILE A 93 17.59 12.17 -4.70
CA ILE A 93 17.39 13.25 -3.71
C ILE A 93 16.87 12.63 -2.41
N ASP A 94 17.77 12.06 -1.62
CA ASP A 94 17.41 11.24 -0.44
C ASP A 94 16.47 11.94 0.53
N ILE A 95 16.73 13.22 0.82
CA ILE A 95 15.93 14.01 1.77
C ILE A 95 14.47 14.13 1.33
N LEU A 96 14.26 14.24 0.01
CA LEU A 96 12.93 14.37 -0.56
C LEU A 96 12.24 13.00 -0.62
N CYS A 97 12.99 11.93 -0.90
CA CYS A 97 12.49 10.57 -0.83
C CYS A 97 11.95 10.25 0.57
N GLU A 98 12.68 10.61 1.63
CA GLU A 98 12.24 10.43 3.01
C GLU A 98 10.96 11.21 3.31
N GLU A 99 10.90 12.50 2.94
CA GLU A 99 9.73 13.35 3.15
C GLU A 99 8.48 12.78 2.44
N LEU A 100 8.62 12.39 1.17
CA LEU A 100 7.53 11.86 0.36
C LEU A 100 7.06 10.50 0.87
N CYS A 101 8.00 9.61 1.21
CA CYS A 101 7.69 8.30 1.79
C CYS A 101 6.95 8.45 3.14
N GLY A 102 7.36 9.40 3.98
CA GLY A 102 6.64 9.73 5.22
C GLY A 102 5.19 10.14 4.97
N ARG A 103 4.96 11.07 4.03
CA ARG A 103 3.60 11.51 3.67
C ARG A 103 2.75 10.39 3.08
N MET A 104 3.34 9.53 2.25
CA MET A 104 2.64 8.36 1.71
C MET A 104 2.25 7.38 2.82
N LYS A 105 3.14 7.13 3.78
CA LYS A 105 2.83 6.33 4.96
C LYS A 105 1.71 6.94 5.80
N ASP A 106 1.69 8.26 5.97
CA ASP A 106 0.59 8.94 6.69
C ASP A 106 -0.76 8.75 5.99
N ILE A 107 -0.80 8.89 4.66
CA ILE A 107 -2.00 8.63 3.86
C ILE A 107 -2.41 7.15 3.98
N ALA A 108 -1.45 6.24 3.90
CA ALA A 108 -1.67 4.80 4.02
C ALA A 108 -2.12 4.38 5.43
N ASN A 109 -1.66 5.06 6.49
CA ASN A 109 -2.10 4.82 7.86
C ASN A 109 -3.55 5.24 8.05
N LEU A 110 -3.96 6.35 7.44
CA LEU A 110 -5.37 6.75 7.39
C LEU A 110 -6.17 5.78 6.53
N GLN A 111 -6.10 5.93 5.21
CA GLN A 111 -6.69 5.05 4.22
C GLN A 111 -6.32 5.56 2.81
N VAL A 112 -5.79 4.70 1.94
CA VAL A 112 -5.52 5.04 0.52
C VAL A 112 -6.82 5.08 -0.28
N HIS A 113 -7.13 6.15 -1.00
CA HIS A 113 -8.37 6.24 -1.76
C HIS A 113 -8.45 5.16 -2.85
N THR A 114 -9.64 4.62 -3.13
CA THR A 114 -9.82 3.52 -4.10
C THR A 114 -9.40 3.90 -5.52
N GLU A 115 -9.60 5.16 -5.92
CA GLU A 115 -9.09 5.71 -7.19
C GLU A 115 -7.56 5.62 -7.27
N ASP A 116 -6.85 5.91 -6.17
CA ASP A 116 -5.39 5.84 -6.14
C ASP A 116 -4.91 4.39 -6.20
N VAL A 117 -5.64 3.45 -5.57
CA VAL A 117 -5.35 2.01 -5.69
C VAL A 117 -5.49 1.57 -7.14
N HIS A 118 -6.59 1.92 -7.81
CA HIS A 118 -6.80 1.58 -9.21
C HIS A 118 -5.70 2.19 -10.11
N ALA A 119 -5.36 3.46 -9.91
CA ALA A 119 -4.31 4.14 -10.65
C ALA A 119 -2.96 3.42 -10.50
N VAL A 120 -2.52 3.16 -9.26
CA VAL A 120 -1.24 2.49 -8.97
C VAL A 120 -1.21 1.09 -9.56
N TYR A 121 -2.24 0.28 -9.35
CA TYR A 121 -2.26 -1.10 -9.84
C TYR A 121 -2.42 -1.19 -11.36
N SER A 122 -2.97 -0.18 -12.01
CA SER A 122 -3.06 -0.13 -13.48
C SER A 122 -1.75 0.28 -14.15
N SER A 123 -0.85 0.94 -13.43
CA SER A 123 0.34 1.58 -14.01
C SER A 123 1.68 0.99 -13.58
N THR A 124 1.70 0.27 -12.46
CA THR A 124 2.92 -0.34 -11.91
C THR A 124 2.92 -1.83 -12.18
N GLU A 125 4.07 -2.49 -12.12
CA GLU A 125 4.18 -3.94 -12.24
C GLU A 125 4.07 -4.65 -10.88
N LYS A 126 3.91 -5.97 -10.91
CA LYS A 126 3.89 -6.80 -9.68
C LYS A 126 5.24 -6.73 -8.97
N GLY A 127 5.20 -6.63 -7.65
CA GLY A 127 6.40 -6.48 -6.82
C GLY A 127 6.87 -5.03 -6.63
N HIS A 128 6.23 -4.06 -7.31
CA HIS A 128 6.57 -2.66 -7.13
C HIS A 128 6.38 -2.21 -5.66
N PRO A 129 7.36 -1.51 -5.03
CA PRO A 129 7.31 -1.17 -3.60
C PRO A 129 6.05 -0.42 -3.16
N ILE A 130 5.51 0.43 -4.05
CA ILE A 130 4.28 1.18 -3.79
C ILE A 130 3.05 0.28 -3.67
N ARG A 131 2.96 -0.80 -4.46
CA ARG A 131 1.89 -1.80 -4.33
C ARG A 131 1.96 -2.47 -2.97
N SER A 132 3.16 -2.85 -2.53
CA SER A 132 3.39 -3.45 -1.21
C SER A 132 2.95 -2.52 -0.08
N MET A 133 3.23 -1.22 -0.17
CA MET A 133 2.78 -0.22 0.82
C MET A 133 1.25 -0.14 0.90
N ILE A 134 0.56 -0.15 -0.24
CA ILE A 134 -0.91 -0.16 -0.31
C ILE A 134 -1.47 -1.46 0.28
N ALA A 135 -0.95 -2.61 -0.16
CA ALA A 135 -1.42 -3.92 0.27
C ALA A 135 -1.24 -4.12 1.79
N GLU A 136 -0.10 -3.71 2.34
CA GLU A 136 0.14 -3.76 3.79
C GLU A 136 -0.82 -2.84 4.56
N SER A 137 -1.00 -1.61 4.11
CA SER A 137 -1.96 -0.65 4.72
C SER A 137 -3.38 -1.22 4.77
N ILE A 138 -3.88 -1.72 3.64
CA ILE A 138 -5.24 -2.25 3.54
C ILE A 138 -5.35 -3.55 4.34
N GLY A 139 -4.34 -4.43 4.26
CA GLY A 139 -4.29 -5.67 5.03
C GLY A 139 -4.34 -5.42 6.54
N ARG A 140 -3.57 -4.45 7.02
CA ARG A 140 -3.61 -4.00 8.42
C ARG A 140 -4.98 -3.44 8.80
N ALA A 141 -5.56 -2.56 7.95
CA ALA A 141 -6.88 -1.98 8.20
C ALA A 141 -8.01 -3.03 8.23
N LEU A 142 -7.89 -4.11 7.44
CA LEU A 142 -8.81 -5.25 7.45
C LEU A 142 -8.69 -6.05 8.76
N LEU A 143 -7.46 -6.33 9.22
CA LEU A 143 -7.22 -7.05 10.47
C LEU A 143 -7.73 -6.29 11.69
N GLU A 144 -7.49 -4.99 11.73
CA GLU A 144 -7.93 -4.08 12.80
C GLU A 144 -9.42 -3.72 12.69
N ARG A 145 -10.12 -4.20 11.65
CA ARG A 145 -11.54 -3.90 11.37
C ARG A 145 -11.84 -2.40 11.22
N ARG A 146 -10.83 -1.56 10.96
CA ARG A 146 -10.95 -0.10 10.83
C ARG A 146 -11.21 0.42 9.41
N LEU A 147 -11.25 -0.47 8.42
CA LEU A 147 -11.49 -0.09 7.03
C LEU A 147 -12.88 0.55 6.87
N ALA A 148 -12.94 1.84 6.51
CA ALA A 148 -14.20 2.59 6.45
C ALA A 148 -15.04 2.22 5.21
N ALA A 149 -14.42 2.14 4.04
CA ALA A 149 -15.10 1.89 2.76
C ALA A 149 -15.11 0.41 2.36
N ARG A 150 -15.52 -0.50 3.27
CA ARG A 150 -15.39 -1.96 3.06
C ARG A 150 -15.98 -2.47 1.75
N LEU A 151 -17.14 -1.96 1.35
CA LEU A 151 -17.80 -2.39 0.11
C LEU A 151 -16.98 -2.00 -1.14
N ALA A 152 -16.41 -0.79 -1.16
CA ALA A 152 -15.60 -0.32 -2.28
C ALA A 152 -14.33 -1.17 -2.45
N TYR A 153 -13.65 -1.53 -1.35
CA TYR A 153 -12.50 -2.45 -1.44
C TYR A 153 -12.90 -3.88 -1.78
N LYS A 154 -14.07 -4.34 -1.34
CA LYS A 154 -14.59 -5.64 -1.77
C LYS A 154 -14.79 -5.67 -3.28
N MET A 155 -15.31 -4.59 -3.87
CA MET A 155 -15.45 -4.46 -5.32
C MET A 155 -14.09 -4.39 -6.02
N LEU A 156 -13.13 -3.61 -5.50
CA LEU A 156 -11.77 -3.58 -6.06
C LEU A 156 -11.09 -4.96 -6.06
N ARG A 157 -11.25 -5.74 -4.99
CA ARG A 157 -10.73 -7.11 -4.88
C ARG A 157 -11.35 -8.06 -5.91
N GLN A 158 -12.53 -7.74 -6.42
CA GLN A 158 -13.24 -8.51 -7.44
C GLN A 158 -13.05 -7.94 -8.85
N ASP A 159 -12.32 -6.83 -8.99
CA ASP A 159 -12.12 -6.17 -10.27
C ASP A 159 -11.15 -6.99 -11.16
N PRO A 160 -11.58 -7.49 -12.32
CA PRO A 160 -10.73 -8.29 -13.20
C PRO A 160 -9.58 -7.49 -13.83
N GLN A 161 -9.61 -6.15 -13.79
CA GLN A 161 -8.50 -5.30 -14.22
C GLN A 161 -7.34 -5.33 -13.22
N LEU A 162 -7.62 -5.61 -11.94
CA LEU A 162 -6.65 -5.56 -10.85
C LEU A 162 -6.31 -6.96 -10.34
N LYS A 163 -5.90 -7.85 -11.25
CA LYS A 163 -5.74 -9.30 -10.99
C LYS A 163 -4.84 -9.63 -9.79
N ASP A 164 -3.79 -8.84 -9.58
CA ASP A 164 -2.85 -9.06 -8.48
C ASP A 164 -3.29 -8.45 -7.14
N PHE A 165 -4.29 -7.56 -7.14
CA PHE A 165 -4.62 -6.79 -5.94
C PHE A 165 -5.14 -7.66 -4.80
N ASP A 166 -6.02 -8.63 -5.10
CA ASP A 166 -6.54 -9.55 -4.10
C ASP A 166 -5.41 -10.37 -3.44
N ASP A 167 -4.52 -10.89 -4.29
CA ASP A 167 -3.39 -11.72 -3.89
C ASP A 167 -2.39 -10.94 -3.04
N ASP A 168 -1.99 -9.74 -3.49
CA ASP A 168 -1.07 -8.87 -2.76
C ASP A 168 -1.60 -8.54 -1.35
N VAL A 169 -2.90 -8.24 -1.24
CA VAL A 169 -3.56 -7.96 0.05
C VAL A 169 -3.62 -9.21 0.92
N ASN A 170 -3.94 -10.37 0.35
CA ASN A 170 -3.97 -11.64 1.09
C ASN A 170 -2.58 -12.02 1.60
N GLU A 171 -1.54 -11.83 0.79
CA GLU A 171 -0.16 -12.07 1.17
C GLU A 171 0.26 -11.12 2.29
N ALA A 172 -0.06 -9.83 2.17
CA ALA A 172 0.21 -8.85 3.23
C ALA A 172 -0.49 -9.23 4.55
N ILE A 173 -1.76 -9.66 4.50
CA ILE A 173 -2.48 -10.15 5.68
C ILE A 173 -1.79 -11.38 6.28
N ALA A 174 -1.35 -12.32 5.45
CA ALA A 174 -0.66 -13.52 5.90
C ALA A 174 0.66 -13.18 6.62
N ARG A 175 1.46 -12.27 6.04
CA ARG A 175 2.69 -11.75 6.66
C ARG A 175 2.39 -11.06 8.00
N LEU A 176 1.45 -10.12 8.03
CA LEU A 176 1.07 -9.41 9.26
C LEU A 176 0.57 -10.35 10.37
N LYS A 177 -0.19 -11.40 10.03
CA LYS A 177 -0.61 -12.42 11.00
C LYS A 177 0.56 -13.23 11.54
N LYS A 178 1.53 -13.55 10.69
CA LYS A 178 2.76 -14.26 11.08
C LYS A 178 3.61 -13.39 12.01
N ASP A 179 3.83 -12.13 11.64
CA ASP A 179 4.60 -11.17 12.44
C ASP A 179 3.95 -10.95 13.81
N CYS A 180 2.61 -10.79 13.82
CA CYS A 180 1.85 -10.69 15.06
C CYS A 180 1.99 -11.96 15.91
N ALA A 181 1.90 -13.15 15.30
CA ALA A 181 2.07 -14.42 16.00
C ALA A 181 3.47 -14.63 16.61
N GLU A 182 4.51 -14.12 15.95
CA GLU A 182 5.90 -14.23 16.38
C GLU A 182 6.28 -13.14 17.38
N SER A 183 5.55 -12.02 17.40
CA SER A 183 5.70 -10.95 18.39
C SER A 183 5.42 -11.44 19.83
N GLU A 184 6.03 -10.79 20.82
CA GLU A 184 5.79 -11.10 22.24
C GLU A 184 4.32 -10.92 22.62
N GLN A 185 3.65 -9.90 22.07
CA GLN A 185 2.22 -9.68 22.27
C GLN A 185 1.38 -10.84 21.73
N GLY A 186 1.70 -11.36 20.53
CA GLY A 186 0.98 -12.52 19.98
C GLY A 186 1.24 -13.82 20.74
N ARG A 187 2.46 -14.01 21.25
CA ARG A 187 2.78 -15.14 22.13
C ARG A 187 2.01 -15.06 23.45
N ALA A 188 1.93 -13.88 24.06
CA ALA A 188 1.16 -13.63 25.27
C ALA A 188 -0.34 -13.89 25.06
N ALA A 189 -0.93 -13.35 23.98
CA ALA A 189 -2.34 -13.56 23.66
C ALA A 189 -2.67 -15.05 23.40
N ARG A 190 -1.76 -15.81 22.77
CA ARG A 190 -1.92 -17.26 22.58
C ARG A 190 -1.85 -18.02 23.91
N ALA A 191 -0.92 -17.65 24.79
CA ALA A 191 -0.81 -18.25 26.12
C ALA A 191 -2.09 -18.02 26.95
N GLU A 192 -2.62 -16.80 26.91
CA GLU A 192 -3.89 -16.43 27.55
C GLU A 192 -5.05 -17.25 26.97
N HIS A 193 -5.20 -17.31 25.65
CA HIS A 193 -6.28 -18.06 25.01
C HIS A 193 -6.18 -19.58 25.27
N GLN A 194 -4.96 -20.12 25.41
CA GLN A 194 -4.75 -21.50 25.84
C GLN A 194 -5.10 -21.71 27.31
N ALA A 195 -4.79 -20.76 28.19
CA ALA A 195 -5.16 -20.81 29.60
C ALA A 195 -6.69 -20.79 29.76
N VAL A 196 -7.40 -19.91 29.05
CA VAL A 196 -8.87 -19.85 29.04
C VAL A 196 -9.50 -21.15 28.53
N ARG A 197 -8.98 -21.71 27.42
CA ARG A 197 -9.48 -23.01 26.91
C ARG A 197 -9.25 -24.17 27.88
N LYS A 198 -8.11 -24.21 28.55
CA LYS A 198 -7.82 -25.22 29.58
C LYS A 198 -8.74 -25.06 30.79
N ALA A 199 -9.01 -23.83 31.23
CA ALA A 199 -9.94 -23.52 32.30
C ALA A 199 -11.38 -23.94 31.93
N ALA A 200 -11.85 -23.61 30.73
CA ALA A 200 -13.17 -24.00 30.23
C ALA A 200 -13.33 -25.53 30.11
N LYS A 201 -12.27 -26.26 29.75
CA LYS A 201 -12.29 -27.73 29.68
C LYS A 201 -12.31 -28.38 31.07
N LYS A 202 -11.66 -27.78 32.08
CA LYS A 202 -11.73 -28.22 33.49
C LYS A 202 -13.06 -27.89 34.16
N ALA A 203 -13.70 -26.79 33.78
CA ALA A 203 -14.98 -26.35 34.34
C ALA A 203 -16.20 -27.09 33.75
N ARG A 204 -16.01 -27.94 32.74
CA ARG A 204 -17.10 -28.72 32.13
C ARG A 204 -17.43 -29.92 33.04
N PRO A 205 -18.59 -29.96 33.72
CA PRO A 205 -18.91 -31.05 34.62
C PRO A 205 -19.12 -32.33 33.82
N THR A 206 -18.54 -33.43 34.29
CA THR A 206 -18.79 -34.80 33.83
C THR A 206 -20.21 -35.22 34.21
N ALA A 207 -21.22 -34.65 33.56
CA ALA A 207 -22.63 -34.98 33.78
C ALA A 207 -23.33 -35.23 32.44
N LEU A 208 -22.91 -36.27 31.73
CA LEU A 208 -23.66 -36.87 30.62
C LEU A 208 -23.14 -38.29 30.37
N ARG A 209 -23.30 -39.15 31.38
CA ARG A 209 -23.10 -40.59 31.23
C ARG A 209 -24.07 -41.38 32.11
N THR A 210 -25.36 -41.06 32.09
CA THR A 210 -26.40 -41.98 32.57
C THR A 210 -27.76 -41.60 31.99
N THR A 211 -28.09 -42.15 30.82
CA THR A 211 -29.43 -42.62 30.46
C THR A 211 -29.27 -43.57 29.27
N LEU A 212 -29.12 -44.85 29.60
CA LEU A 212 -29.35 -45.99 28.73
C LEU A 212 -30.85 -46.10 28.43
N GLU A 213 -31.14 -46.67 27.26
CA GLU A 213 -32.28 -47.54 26.96
C GLU A 213 -33.71 -47.02 27.21
N GLN A 214 -34.42 -46.76 26.11
CA GLN A 214 -35.47 -47.68 25.63
C GLN A 214 -35.93 -47.27 24.21
N SER A 215 -35.83 -48.24 23.29
CA SER A 215 -36.52 -48.27 21.98
C SER A 215 -38.03 -48.53 22.23
N PRO A 216 -38.96 -48.18 21.33
CA PRO A 216 -39.11 -48.94 20.08
C PRO A 216 -39.49 -48.14 18.83
N LYS A 217 -39.21 -48.80 17.71
CA LYS A 217 -39.70 -48.54 16.35
C LYS A 217 -41.22 -48.44 16.34
N ASP A 218 -41.75 -47.41 15.70
CA ASP A 218 -43.11 -47.47 15.16
C ASP A 218 -43.15 -46.93 13.73
N ASP A 219 -43.91 -47.67 12.95
CA ASP A 219 -43.87 -47.80 11.51
C ASP A 219 -45.27 -47.43 11.02
N HIS A 220 -45.49 -46.22 10.49
CA HIS A 220 -46.75 -45.88 9.80
C HIS A 220 -46.57 -44.88 8.65
N ARG A 221 -46.49 -45.47 7.45
CA ARG A 221 -47.35 -45.23 6.28
C ARG A 221 -47.97 -43.84 6.05
N ARG A 222 -47.76 -43.43 4.78
CA ARG A 222 -48.74 -42.93 3.79
C ARG A 222 -48.92 -41.42 3.60
N CYS A 223 -48.64 -41.05 2.35
CA CYS A 223 -49.45 -40.29 1.39
C CYS A 223 -49.98 -38.91 1.78
N GLY A 224 -49.60 -37.91 0.98
CA GLY A 224 -50.26 -36.61 0.97
C GLY A 224 -49.72 -35.69 -0.12
N SER A 225 -50.26 -35.87 -1.31
CA SER A 225 -50.10 -35.09 -2.54
C SER A 225 -50.13 -33.55 -2.35
N ALA A 226 -49.46 -32.86 -3.28
CA ALA A 226 -49.46 -31.42 -3.51
C ALA A 226 -50.88 -30.80 -3.68
N PRO A 227 -51.02 -29.45 -3.70
CA PRO A 227 -50.84 -28.77 -4.98
C PRO A 227 -50.14 -27.40 -4.93
N ARG A 228 -49.70 -27.02 -6.14
CA ARG A 228 -49.17 -25.75 -6.61
C ARG A 228 -50.04 -24.55 -6.20
N CYS A 229 -49.38 -23.44 -5.87
CA CYS A 229 -49.97 -22.10 -6.02
C CYS A 229 -49.17 -21.30 -7.06
N SER A 230 -49.90 -20.87 -8.07
CA SER A 230 -49.50 -20.09 -9.24
C SER A 230 -49.39 -18.59 -8.94
N HIS A 231 -48.51 -17.94 -9.71
CA HIS A 231 -48.60 -16.58 -10.25
C HIS A 231 -49.12 -15.43 -9.38
N ARG A 232 -48.28 -14.40 -9.22
CA ARG A 232 -48.70 -13.02 -9.55
C ARG A 232 -47.52 -12.18 -10.02
N SER A 233 -47.57 -11.86 -11.30
CA SER A 233 -46.87 -10.73 -11.92
C SER A 233 -47.55 -9.43 -11.50
N CYS A 234 -46.78 -8.42 -11.12
CA CYS A 234 -47.23 -7.02 -11.11
C CYS A 234 -46.14 -6.19 -11.81
N GLN A 235 -46.43 -5.80 -13.05
CA GLN A 235 -45.86 -4.64 -13.71
C GLN A 235 -46.88 -3.52 -13.61
N VAL A 236 -46.43 -2.31 -13.22
CA VAL A 236 -46.83 -1.02 -13.78
C VAL A 236 -45.57 -0.17 -13.84
#